data_AF-A0A6I5NU14-F1
#
_entry.id   AF-A0A6I5NU14-F1
#
_cell.length_a   1.000
_cell.length_b   1.000
_cell.length_c   1.000
_cell.angle_alpha   90.00
_cell.angle_beta   90.00
_cell.angle_gamma   90.00
#
_symmetry.space_group_name_H-M   'P 1'
#
loop_
_entity.id
_entity.type
_entity.pdbx_description
1 polymer ?
#
loop_
_entity_poly.entity_id
_entity_poly.type
_entity_poly.pdbx_seq_one_letter_code
_entity_poly.pdbx_strand_id
1 'polypeptide(L)'
;MMRLSNVLEVAVAADLGVRIDANQATVDDWLRLPGLSIHQARTLVNLSQSGVVFYALDDVAAALGLASHQLTSLAPILQFCYYDEASPLTALPPSLNQATVAQLMALPEMSATIAERILNERQRSAFTSWSDVQHRLRLAPGQISQWMHYLKV
;
A
#
# COMPACT_ATOMS: atom_id res chain seq x y z
N MET A 1 -3.54 3.91 16.21
CA MET A 1 -2.81 5.11 15.74
C MET A 1 -3.77 6.32 15.82
N MET A 2 -3.25 7.56 15.90
CA MET A 2 -4.07 8.77 16.13
C MET A 2 -4.81 9.24 14.85
N ARG A 3 -6.11 9.54 14.98
CA ARG A 3 -6.96 10.12 13.93
C ARG A 3 -6.83 11.65 13.94
N LEU A 4 -6.75 12.26 12.76
CA LEU A 4 -6.80 13.70 12.56
C LEU A 4 -8.26 14.15 12.62
N SER A 5 -8.54 15.13 13.48
CA SER A 5 -9.89 15.51 13.87
C SER A 5 -10.42 16.72 13.08
N ASN A 6 -9.53 17.55 12.53
CA ASN A 6 -9.89 18.79 11.85
C ASN A 6 -8.85 19.20 10.79
N VAL A 7 -9.16 20.23 10.01
CA VAL A 7 -8.34 20.74 8.90
C VAL A 7 -6.98 21.27 9.38
N LEU A 8 -6.90 21.86 10.57
CA LEU A 8 -5.65 22.39 11.12
C LEU A 8 -4.68 21.24 11.41
N GLU A 9 -5.16 20.15 12.01
CA GLU A 9 -4.34 18.95 12.25
C GLU A 9 -3.85 18.31 10.96
N VAL A 10 -4.67 18.32 9.89
CA VAL A 10 -4.25 17.85 8.57
C VAL A 10 -3.11 18.72 8.01
N ALA A 11 -3.25 20.04 8.08
CA ALA A 11 -2.21 20.97 7.63
C ALA A 11 -0.92 20.82 8.43
N VAL A 12 -1.00 20.76 9.77
CA VAL A 12 0.17 20.58 10.65
C VAL A 12 0.85 19.24 10.38
N ALA A 13 0.10 18.15 10.23
CA ALA A 13 0.68 16.84 9.90
C ALA A 13 1.41 16.90 8.54
N ALA A 14 0.83 17.58 7.55
CA ALA A 14 1.48 17.79 6.26
C ALA A 14 2.76 18.65 6.38
N ASP A 15 2.77 19.71 7.17
CA ASP A 15 3.97 20.52 7.38
C ASP A 15 5.08 19.73 8.10
N LEU A 16 4.71 18.77 8.96
CA LEU A 16 5.61 17.84 9.61
C LEU A 16 6.07 16.67 8.71
N GLY A 17 5.71 16.68 7.43
CA GLY A 17 6.15 15.68 6.45
C GLY A 17 5.29 14.41 6.41
N VAL A 18 4.20 14.32 7.16
CA VAL A 18 3.27 13.18 7.05
C VAL A 18 2.58 13.23 5.70
N ARG A 19 2.60 12.13 4.96
CA ARG A 19 1.92 11.99 3.67
C ARG A 19 1.21 10.66 3.60
N ILE A 20 0.07 10.66 2.92
CA ILE A 20 -0.72 9.46 2.63
C ILE A 20 -0.78 9.34 1.12
N ASP A 21 -0.20 8.27 0.59
CA ASP A 21 -0.33 7.96 -0.82
C ASP A 21 -1.72 7.37 -1.09
N ALA A 22 -2.53 8.02 -1.92
CA ALA A 22 -3.90 7.60 -2.20
C ALA A 22 -3.98 6.21 -2.87
N ASN A 23 -2.96 5.81 -3.63
CA ASN A 23 -2.92 4.55 -4.36
C ASN A 23 -2.37 3.39 -3.51
N GLN A 24 -1.69 3.68 -2.39
CA GLN A 24 -1.18 2.67 -1.44
C GLN A 24 -1.80 2.73 -0.03
N ALA A 25 -2.68 3.70 0.23
CA ALA A 25 -3.29 3.91 1.53
C ALA A 25 -4.10 2.69 2.00
N THR A 26 -3.94 2.32 3.27
CA THR A 26 -4.77 1.30 3.92
C THR A 26 -6.10 1.87 4.39
N VAL A 27 -7.04 1.00 4.81
CA VAL A 27 -8.30 1.44 5.42
C VAL A 27 -8.04 2.30 6.66
N ASP A 28 -7.03 1.95 7.47
CA ASP A 28 -6.63 2.73 8.64
C ASP A 28 -6.07 4.09 8.25
N ASP A 29 -5.29 4.20 7.17
CA ASP A 29 -4.77 5.48 6.68
C ASP A 29 -5.90 6.43 6.26
N TRP A 30 -6.87 5.93 5.51
CA TRP A 30 -8.06 6.71 5.14
C TRP A 30 -8.89 7.11 6.36
N LEU A 31 -9.02 6.23 7.36
CA LEU A 31 -9.73 6.54 8.60
C LEU A 31 -9.01 7.54 9.50
N ARG A 32 -7.70 7.74 9.31
CA ARG A 32 -6.97 8.82 9.99
C ARG A 32 -7.38 10.19 9.48
N LEU A 33 -7.97 10.29 8.29
CA LEU A 33 -8.44 11.55 7.73
C LEU A 33 -9.82 11.93 8.29
N PRO A 34 -10.07 13.23 8.53
CA PRO A 34 -11.39 13.71 8.92
C PRO A 34 -12.38 13.56 7.76
N GLY A 35 -13.66 13.37 8.06
CA GLY A 35 -14.73 13.40 7.06
C GLY A 35 -14.95 12.13 6.24
N LEU A 36 -14.12 11.08 6.42
CA LEU A 36 -14.31 9.77 5.77
C LEU A 36 -14.90 8.73 6.73
N SER A 37 -15.91 8.01 6.24
CA SER A 37 -16.48 6.83 6.88
C SER A 37 -15.67 5.56 6.56
N ILE A 38 -15.83 4.53 7.38
CA ILE A 38 -15.23 3.21 7.14
C ILE A 38 -15.64 2.61 5.79
N HIS A 39 -16.87 2.89 5.33
CA HIS A 39 -17.36 2.36 4.06
C HIS A 39 -16.62 3.02 2.89
N GLN A 40 -16.48 4.34 2.92
CA GLN A 40 -15.72 5.10 1.92
C GLN A 40 -14.23 4.69 1.91
N ALA A 41 -13.62 4.52 3.09
CA ALA A 41 -12.25 4.04 3.20
C ALA A 41 -12.07 2.67 2.53
N ARG A 42 -12.99 1.72 2.78
CA ARG A 42 -12.96 0.40 2.13
C ARG A 42 -13.17 0.47 0.63
N THR A 43 -14.08 1.33 0.17
CA THR A 43 -14.31 1.55 -1.28
C THR A 43 -13.04 2.01 -1.97
N LEU A 44 -12.34 3.01 -1.43
CA LEU A 44 -11.09 3.52 -2.02
C LEU A 44 -10.00 2.45 -2.08
N VAL A 45 -9.84 1.67 -1.01
CA VAL A 45 -8.86 0.57 -0.97
C VAL A 45 -9.22 -0.54 -1.96
N ASN A 46 -10.49 -0.90 -2.08
CA ASN A 46 -10.91 -1.93 -3.03
C ASN A 46 -10.67 -1.47 -4.48
N LEU A 47 -10.92 -0.18 -4.78
CA LEU A 47 -10.67 0.39 -6.09
C LEU A 47 -9.18 0.37 -6.43
N SER A 48 -8.30 0.83 -5.53
CA SER A 48 -6.86 0.80 -5.78
C SER A 48 -6.33 -0.62 -5.94
N GLN A 49 -6.80 -1.57 -5.11
CA GLN A 49 -6.46 -3.00 -5.24
C GLN A 49 -6.97 -3.64 -6.53
N SER A 50 -8.03 -3.11 -7.13
CA SER A 50 -8.54 -3.55 -8.44
C SER A 50 -7.80 -2.93 -9.63
N GLY A 51 -6.80 -2.08 -9.38
CA GLY A 51 -5.99 -1.43 -10.41
C GLY A 51 -6.45 -0.04 -10.82
N VAL A 52 -7.41 0.57 -10.09
CA VAL A 52 -7.75 1.98 -10.31
C VAL A 52 -6.65 2.85 -9.74
N VAL A 53 -6.16 3.79 -10.56
CA VAL A 53 -5.14 4.77 -10.14
C VAL A 53 -5.80 6.13 -9.97
N PHE A 54 -5.62 6.73 -8.80
CA PHE A 54 -5.98 8.11 -8.52
C PHE A 54 -4.82 9.03 -8.89
N TYR A 55 -5.09 10.01 -9.74
CA TYR A 55 -4.13 11.02 -10.19
C TYR A 55 -4.35 12.37 -9.49
N ALA A 56 -5.55 12.61 -8.99
CA ALA A 56 -5.91 13.83 -8.29
C ALA A 56 -6.98 13.59 -7.22
N LEU A 57 -7.19 14.63 -6.41
CA LEU A 57 -8.26 14.66 -5.40
C LEU A 57 -9.65 14.51 -6.03
N ASP A 58 -9.84 15.03 -7.25
CA ASP A 58 -11.10 14.90 -7.99
C ASP A 58 -11.44 13.43 -8.30
N ASP A 59 -10.45 12.57 -8.53
CA ASP A 59 -10.68 11.14 -8.77
C ASP A 59 -11.19 10.44 -7.50
N VAL A 60 -10.63 10.80 -6.34
CA VAL A 60 -11.08 10.31 -5.03
C VAL A 60 -12.51 10.77 -4.76
N ALA A 61 -12.82 12.03 -5.06
CA ALA A 61 -14.18 12.55 -4.92
C ALA A 61 -15.17 11.80 -5.83
N ALA A 62 -14.82 11.60 -7.09
CA ALA A 62 -15.62 10.86 -8.05
C ALA A 62 -15.87 9.41 -7.61
N ALA A 63 -14.84 8.72 -7.13
CA ALA A 63 -14.93 7.35 -6.60
C ALA A 63 -15.88 7.22 -5.40
N LEU A 64 -16.02 8.28 -4.60
CA LEU A 64 -16.93 8.33 -3.46
C LEU A 64 -18.32 8.90 -3.80
N GLY A 65 -18.55 9.34 -5.03
CA GLY A 65 -19.77 10.05 -5.41
C GLY A 65 -19.92 11.41 -4.71
N LEU A 66 -18.79 12.07 -4.39
CA LEU A 66 -18.74 13.36 -3.72
C LEU A 66 -18.32 14.48 -4.69
N ALA A 67 -18.58 15.72 -4.30
CA ALA A 67 -17.99 16.89 -4.96
C ALA A 67 -16.60 17.18 -4.40
N SER A 68 -15.64 17.56 -5.24
CA SER A 68 -14.24 17.71 -4.84
C SER A 68 -13.98 18.76 -3.76
N HIS A 69 -14.80 19.80 -3.68
CA HIS A 69 -14.72 20.79 -2.59
C HIS A 69 -14.93 20.18 -1.19
N GLN A 70 -15.61 19.03 -1.09
CA GLN A 70 -15.81 18.33 0.18
C GLN A 70 -14.53 17.66 0.68
N LEU A 71 -13.54 17.43 -0.19
CA LEU A 71 -12.28 16.79 0.15
C LEU A 71 -11.09 17.76 0.14
N THR A 72 -11.28 19.05 -0.18
CA THR A 72 -10.17 20.02 -0.33
C THR A 72 -9.31 20.14 0.93
N SER A 73 -9.90 19.95 2.11
CA SER A 73 -9.17 19.92 3.38
C SER A 73 -8.14 18.80 3.48
N LEU A 74 -8.26 17.74 2.68
CA LEU A 74 -7.36 16.59 2.65
C LEU A 74 -6.21 16.77 1.66
N ALA A 75 -6.28 17.75 0.76
CA ALA A 75 -5.26 17.98 -0.27
C ALA A 75 -3.81 18.10 0.28
N PRO A 76 -3.55 18.76 1.43
CA PRO A 76 -2.18 18.95 1.91
C PRO A 76 -1.46 17.65 2.31
N ILE A 77 -2.21 16.63 2.74
CA ILE A 77 -1.64 15.37 3.25
C ILE A 77 -1.66 14.24 2.23
N LEU A 78 -2.54 14.33 1.22
CA LEU A 78 -2.66 13.33 0.18
C LEU A 78 -1.59 13.50 -0.91
N GLN A 79 -1.09 12.37 -1.39
CA GLN A 79 -0.20 12.29 -2.54
C GLN A 79 -0.76 11.33 -3.57
N PHE A 80 -0.55 11.69 -4.83
CA PHE A 80 -0.93 10.92 -6.01
C PHE A 80 0.34 10.58 -6.76
N CYS A 81 1.05 9.55 -6.31
CA CYS A 81 2.31 9.17 -6.92
C CYS A 81 2.06 8.44 -8.25
N TYR A 82 2.90 8.76 -9.23
CA TYR A 82 2.97 8.00 -10.47
C TYR A 82 3.86 6.79 -10.26
N TYR A 83 3.31 5.62 -10.55
CA TYR A 83 4.03 4.36 -10.49
C TYR A 83 4.30 3.93 -11.93
N ASP A 84 5.54 4.15 -12.40
CA ASP A 84 5.98 3.62 -13.68
C ASP A 84 5.99 2.09 -13.63
N GLU A 85 4.96 1.45 -14.19
CA GLU A 85 4.81 -0.01 -14.24
C GLU A 85 5.98 -0.69 -14.97
N ALA A 86 6.71 0.04 -15.82
CA ALA A 86 7.88 -0.44 -16.55
C ALA A 86 9.20 -0.22 -15.79
N SER A 87 9.19 0.54 -14.69
CA SER A 87 10.36 0.71 -13.85
C SER A 87 10.51 -0.50 -12.91
N PRO A 88 11.62 -1.24 -12.97
CA PRO A 88 11.86 -2.39 -12.10
C PRO A 88 11.91 -2.04 -10.61
N LEU A 89 11.95 -0.75 -10.24
CA LEU A 89 11.86 -0.28 -8.86
C LEU A 89 10.41 -0.08 -8.37
N THR A 90 9.48 0.16 -9.29
CA THR A 90 8.08 0.46 -9.00
C THR A 90 7.19 -0.79 -9.05
N ALA A 91 7.61 -1.79 -9.83
CA ALA A 91 7.00 -3.12 -9.89
C ALA A 91 7.34 -3.99 -8.66
N LEU A 92 8.13 -3.47 -7.72
CA LEU A 92 8.50 -4.21 -6.52
C LEU A 92 7.40 -4.11 -5.47
N PRO A 93 7.04 -5.23 -4.83
CA PRO A 93 5.96 -5.21 -3.87
C PRO A 93 6.29 -4.33 -2.64
N PRO A 94 5.34 -3.55 -2.10
CA PRO A 94 5.57 -2.77 -0.89
C PRO A 94 5.82 -3.65 0.35
N SER A 95 5.28 -4.88 0.33
CA SER A 95 5.49 -5.91 1.33
C SER A 95 5.30 -7.31 0.73
N LEU A 96 6.05 -8.30 1.24
CA LEU A 96 5.87 -9.71 0.92
C LEU A 96 4.42 -10.18 1.19
N ASN A 97 3.79 -9.64 2.22
CA ASN A 97 2.43 -9.97 2.64
C ASN A 97 1.36 -9.43 1.68
N GLN A 98 1.68 -8.43 0.86
CA GLN A 98 0.75 -7.75 -0.05
C GLN A 98 1.09 -7.94 -1.53
N ALA A 99 2.26 -8.52 -1.83
CA ALA A 99 2.76 -8.69 -3.18
C ALA A 99 1.80 -9.47 -4.11
N THR A 100 1.57 -8.99 -5.32
CA THR A 100 0.89 -9.78 -6.35
C THR A 100 1.85 -10.84 -6.91
N VAL A 101 1.31 -11.84 -7.63
CA VAL A 101 2.14 -12.87 -8.27
C VAL A 101 3.12 -12.24 -9.26
N ALA A 102 2.66 -11.26 -10.06
CA ALA A 102 3.50 -10.56 -11.02
C ALA A 102 4.67 -9.82 -10.33
N GLN A 103 4.39 -9.13 -9.21
CA GLN A 103 5.41 -8.42 -8.44
C GLN A 103 6.40 -9.38 -7.77
N LEU A 104 5.94 -10.54 -7.27
CA LEU A 104 6.85 -11.57 -6.75
C LEU A 104 7.77 -12.08 -7.85
N MET A 105 7.22 -12.41 -9.03
CA MET A 105 7.97 -12.92 -10.17
C MET A 105 8.98 -11.93 -10.76
N ALA A 106 8.86 -10.64 -10.43
CA ALA A 106 9.82 -9.61 -10.79
C ALA A 106 11.05 -9.57 -9.86
N LEU A 107 11.01 -10.25 -8.70
CA LEU A 107 12.15 -10.30 -7.77
C LEU A 107 13.27 -11.19 -8.32
N PRO A 108 14.53 -10.84 -8.05
CA PRO A 108 15.66 -11.66 -8.49
C PRO A 108 15.60 -13.05 -7.84
N GLU A 109 15.97 -14.06 -8.61
CA GLU A 109 15.96 -15.47 -8.20
C GLU A 109 14.59 -16.01 -7.75
N MET A 110 13.49 -15.27 -8.00
CA MET A 110 12.14 -15.77 -7.76
C MET A 110 11.80 -16.89 -8.74
N SER A 111 11.21 -17.96 -8.22
CA SER A 111 10.60 -19.02 -9.02
C SER A 111 9.10 -19.12 -8.74
N ALA A 112 8.34 -19.61 -9.71
CA ALA A 112 6.89 -19.81 -9.56
C ALA A 112 6.55 -20.65 -8.33
N THR A 113 7.35 -21.69 -8.04
CA THR A 113 7.18 -22.55 -6.87
C THR A 113 7.34 -21.78 -5.54
N ILE A 114 8.31 -20.87 -5.46
CA ILE A 114 8.50 -20.04 -4.26
C ILE A 114 7.37 -19.02 -4.15
N ALA A 115 6.98 -18.37 -5.26
CA ALA A 115 5.89 -17.41 -5.29
C ALA A 115 4.57 -18.03 -4.81
N GLU A 116 4.20 -19.21 -5.32
CA GLU A 116 3.01 -19.95 -4.86
C GLU A 116 3.07 -20.28 -3.37
N ARG A 117 4.24 -20.68 -2.85
CA ARG A 117 4.41 -20.95 -1.42
C ARG A 117 4.24 -19.69 -0.57
N ILE A 118 4.75 -18.54 -1.03
CA ILE A 118 4.53 -17.24 -0.37
C ILE A 118 3.03 -16.93 -0.29
N LEU A 119 2.30 -17.07 -1.40
CA LEU A 119 0.86 -16.80 -1.47
C LEU A 119 0.06 -17.73 -0.55
N ASN A 120 0.40 -19.02 -0.54
CA ASN A 120 -0.27 -20.00 0.31
C ASN A 120 0.03 -19.76 1.81
N GLU A 121 1.29 -19.50 2.16
CA GLU A 121 1.68 -19.28 3.56
C GLU A 121 1.05 -18.01 4.11
N ARG A 122 1.11 -16.88 3.39
CA ARG A 122 0.54 -15.62 3.90
C ARG A 122 -0.98 -15.66 4.09
N GLN A 123 -1.68 -16.51 3.34
CA GLN A 123 -3.12 -16.75 3.54
C GLN A 123 -3.42 -17.45 4.88
N ARG A 124 -2.49 -18.28 5.39
CA ARG A 124 -2.63 -18.92 6.70
C ARG A 124 -2.37 -17.94 7.83
N SER A 125 -1.34 -17.12 7.67
CA SER A 125 -1.00 -16.01 8.55
C SER A 125 0.05 -15.12 7.89
N ALA A 126 -0.06 -13.80 8.10
CA ALA A 126 0.96 -12.86 7.65
C ALA A 126 2.34 -13.23 8.20
N PHE A 127 3.38 -13.03 7.39
CA PHE A 127 4.76 -13.13 7.84
C PHE A 127 5.09 -11.98 8.78
N THR A 128 5.84 -12.27 9.84
CA THR A 128 6.15 -11.28 10.89
C THR A 128 7.60 -10.82 10.89
N SER A 129 8.49 -11.59 10.26
CA SER A 129 9.91 -11.25 10.12
C SER A 129 10.56 -12.06 9.00
N TRP A 130 11.74 -11.64 8.55
CA TRP A 130 12.53 -12.41 7.57
C TRP A 130 12.95 -13.80 8.09
N SER A 131 13.13 -13.96 9.40
CA SER A 131 13.38 -15.28 10.01
C SER A 131 12.17 -16.19 9.89
N ASP A 132 10.96 -15.65 10.10
CA ASP A 132 9.70 -16.36 9.91
C ASP A 132 9.50 -16.79 8.45
N VAL A 133 9.78 -15.88 7.50
CA VAL A 133 9.79 -16.18 6.05
C VAL A 133 10.75 -17.34 5.74
N GLN A 134 11.98 -17.26 6.23
CA GLN A 134 13.00 -18.29 5.99
C GLN A 134 12.54 -19.66 6.53
N HIS A 135 12.00 -19.70 7.74
CA HIS A 135 11.59 -20.93 8.40
C HIS A 135 10.38 -21.58 7.69
N ARG A 136 9.35 -20.78 7.40
CA ARG A 136 8.11 -21.26 6.75
C ARG A 136 8.34 -21.67 5.31
N LEU A 137 9.14 -20.90 4.57
CA LEU A 137 9.48 -21.21 3.18
C LEU A 137 10.67 -22.17 3.05
N ARG A 138 11.31 -22.57 4.16
CA ARG A 138 12.48 -23.47 4.16
C ARG A 138 13.56 -23.02 3.17
N LEU A 139 13.84 -21.72 3.14
CA LEU A 139 14.79 -21.11 2.22
C LEU A 139 16.19 -21.06 2.82
N ALA A 140 17.22 -21.09 1.97
CA ALA A 140 18.58 -20.84 2.40
C ALA A 140 18.77 -19.33 2.72
N PRO A 141 19.65 -18.97 3.67
CA PRO A 141 19.88 -17.57 4.05
C PRO A 141 20.29 -16.65 2.88
N GLY A 142 21.02 -17.19 1.90
CA GLY A 142 21.44 -16.44 0.72
C GLY A 142 20.28 -16.03 -0.19
N GLN A 143 19.22 -16.85 -0.27
CA GLN A 143 18.09 -16.61 -1.18
C GLN A 143 17.23 -15.43 -0.73
N ILE A 144 17.05 -15.24 0.58
CA ILE A 144 16.25 -14.13 1.12
C ILE A 144 17.00 -12.80 1.12
N SER A 145 18.35 -12.82 1.13
CA SER A 145 19.18 -11.63 1.30
C SER A 145 18.96 -10.62 0.15
N GLN A 146 18.80 -11.11 -1.08
CA GLN A 146 18.50 -10.24 -2.21
C GLN A 146 17.13 -9.58 -2.09
N TRP A 147 16.12 -10.31 -1.59
CA TRP A 147 14.75 -9.80 -1.46
C TRP A 147 14.63 -8.75 -0.36
N MET A 148 15.46 -8.79 0.68
CA MET A 148 15.48 -7.80 1.76
C MET A 148 15.77 -6.38 1.25
N HIS A 149 16.44 -6.24 0.10
CA HIS A 149 16.67 -4.93 -0.53
C HIS A 149 15.43 -4.35 -1.21
N TYR A 150 14.47 -5.20 -1.56
CA TYR A 150 13.32 -4.85 -2.38
C TYR A 150 11.99 -4.91 -1.62
N LEU A 151 11.95 -5.66 -0.51
CA LEU A 151 10.74 -5.97 0.21
C LEU A 151 10.83 -5.61 1.69
N LYS A 152 9.66 -5.36 2.27
CA LYS A 152 9.44 -5.43 3.72
C LYS A 152 8.60 -6.66 4.06
N VAL A 153 8.76 -7.16 5.28
CA VAL A 153 7.91 -8.22 5.86
C VAL A 153 7.02 -7.58 6.89
#